data_AF-A0A1H2E418-F1
#
_entry.id   AF-A0A1H2E418-F1
#
_cell.length_a   1.000
_cell.length_b   1.000
_cell.length_c   1.000
_cell.angle_alpha   90.00
_cell.angle_beta   90.00
_cell.angle_gamma   90.00
#
_symmetry.space_group_name_H-M   'P 1'
#
loop_
_entity.id
_entity.type
_entity.pdbx_description
1 polymer ?
#
loop_
_entity_poly.entity_id
_entity_poly.type
_entity_poly.pdbx_seq_one_letter_code
_entity_poly.pdbx_strand_id
1 'polypeptide(L)' 'MTSRLTPEDQSKVDSYLAAPQHQVERQPFRPWRLLLIVLLVVIGLGVLSRLLSRLVS' A
#
# COMPACT_ATOMS: atom_id res chain seq x y z
N MET A 1 31.46 -1.16 -2.39
CA MET A 1 32.69 -0.36 -2.12
C MET A 1 32.31 1.10 -2.24
N THR A 2 32.40 1.80 -1.11
CA THR A 2 31.93 3.16 -0.83
C THR A 2 32.34 4.17 -1.90
N SER A 3 31.39 4.66 -2.69
CA SER A 3 31.51 5.99 -3.28
C SER A 3 31.39 6.98 -2.13
N ARG A 4 32.54 7.33 -1.53
CA ARG A 4 32.61 8.46 -0.62
C ARG A 4 32.30 9.71 -1.45
N LEU A 5 31.06 10.16 -1.39
CA LEU A 5 30.72 11.52 -1.77
C LEU A 5 31.69 12.43 -1.02
N THR A 6 32.21 13.45 -1.71
CA THR A 6 32.97 14.49 -1.02
C THR A 6 32.08 15.08 0.09
N PRO A 7 32.66 15.63 1.19
CA PRO A 7 31.87 16.15 2.30
C PRO A 7 30.80 17.18 1.86
N GLU A 8 31.10 17.91 0.79
CA GLU A 8 30.20 18.89 0.18
C GLU A 8 29.01 18.21 -0.54
N ASP A 9 29.27 17.16 -1.31
CA ASP A 9 28.21 16.43 -2.02
C ASP A 9 27.32 15.65 -1.04
N GLN A 10 27.90 15.12 0.05
CA GLN A 10 27.13 14.47 1.11
C GLN A 10 26.16 15.45 1.77
N SER A 11 26.61 16.68 2.06
CA SER A 11 25.76 17.74 2.63
C SER A 11 24.58 18.12 1.75
N LYS A 12 24.78 18.19 0.42
CA LYS A 12 23.70 18.46 -0.55
C LYS A 12 22.68 17.33 -0.57
N VAL A 13 23.13 16.08 -0.52
CA VAL A 13 22.26 14.89 -0.46
C VAL A 13 21.47 14.87 0.84
N ASP A 14 22.11 15.10 1.98
CA ASP A 14 21.45 15.11 3.29
C ASP A 14 20.39 16.22 3.36
N SER A 15 20.70 17.41 2.82
CA SER A 15 19.75 18.52 2.71
C SER A 15 18.54 18.18 1.84
N TYR A 16 18.75 17.43 0.75
CA TYR A 16 17.69 17.00 -0.16
C TYR A 16 16.81 15.89 0.44
N LEU A 17 17.42 14.94 1.17
CA LEU A 17 16.71 13.85 1.85
C LEU A 17 15.94 14.32 3.09
N ALA A 18 16.45 15.34 3.79
CA ALA A 18 15.78 15.98 4.92
C ALA A 18 14.54 16.80 4.49
N ALA A 19 14.39 17.09 3.20
CA ALA A 19 13.25 17.85 2.69
C ALA A 19 11.92 17.22 3.14
N PRO A 20 10.98 18.00 3.72
CA PRO A 20 9.73 17.50 4.30
C PRO A 20 8.86 16.69 3.34
N GLN A 21 9.05 16.94 2.03
CA GLN A 21 8.37 16.29 0.91
C GLN A 21 8.63 14.77 0.85
N HIS A 22 9.81 14.32 1.30
CA HIS A 22 10.24 12.92 1.26
C HIS A 22 9.94 12.16 2.56
N GLN A 23 9.55 12.86 3.63
CA GLN A 23 9.13 12.25 4.90
C GLN A 23 7.65 11.84 4.86
N VAL A 24 7.25 11.13 3.81
CA VAL A 24 5.90 10.59 3.72
C VAL A 24 5.75 9.57 4.85
N GLU A 25 4.94 9.88 5.86
CA GLU A 25 4.50 8.93 6.88
C GLU A 25 3.76 7.79 6.19
N ARG A 26 4.51 6.75 5.81
CA ARG A 26 3.94 5.55 5.24
C ARG A 26 3.16 4.87 6.34
N GLN A 27 1.84 5.01 6.32
CA GLN A 27 0.99 4.23 7.20
C GLN A 27 1.37 2.76 7.06
N PRO A 28 1.48 2.02 8.17
CA PRO A 28 1.87 0.63 8.13
C PRO A 28 0.87 -0.12 7.25
N PHE A 29 1.38 -0.85 6.26
CA PHE A 29 0.56 -1.72 5.44
C PHE A 29 -0.07 -2.78 6.35
N ARG A 30 -1.40 -2.92 6.29
CA ARG A 30 -2.16 -3.86 7.13
C ARG A 30 -2.74 -4.97 6.24
N PRO A 31 -2.01 -6.08 5.98
CA PRO A 31 -2.44 -7.14 5.06
C PRO A 31 -3.83 -7.70 5.36
N TRP A 32 -4.16 -7.81 6.65
CA TRP A 32 -5.46 -8.31 7.12
C TRP A 32 -6.65 -7.47 6.66
N ARG A 33 -6.50 -6.14 6.55
CA ARG A 33 -7.58 -5.27 6.04
C ARG A 33 -7.90 -5.60 4.58
N LEU A 34 -6.87 -5.77 3.75
CA LEU A 34 -7.05 -6.13 2.35
C LEU A 34 -7.66 -7.52 2.21
N LEU A 35 -7.17 -8.49 2.99
CA LEU A 35 -7.69 -9.85 2.97
C LEU A 35 -9.18 -9.89 3.35
N LEU A 36 -9.59 -9.14 4.38
CA LEU A 36 -10.98 -9.07 4.82
C LEU A 36 -11.88 -8.44 3.75
N ILE A 37 -11.42 -7.38 3.07
CA ILE A 37 -12.16 -6.76 1.96
C ILE A 37 -12.36 -7.75 0.82
N VAL A 38 -11.29 -8.44 0.39
CA VAL A 38 -11.36 -9.44 -0.69
C VAL A 38 -12.33 -10.56 -0.32
N LEU A 39 -12.24 -11.08 0.90
CA LEU A 39 -13.14 -12.13 1.38
C LEU A 39 -14.61 -11.68 1.36
N LEU A 40 -14.89 -10.46 1.82
CA LEU A 40 -16.24 -9.88 1.82
C LEU A 40 -16.81 -9.81 0.40
N VAL A 41 -16.02 -9.34 -0.56
CA VAL A 41 -16.44 -9.23 -1.97
C VAL A 41 -16.74 -10.61 -2.56
N VAL A 42 -15.87 -11.59 -2.36
CA VAL A 42 -16.05 -12.96 -2.88
C VAL A 42 -17.31 -13.60 -2.28
N ILE A 43 -17.50 -13.49 -0.97
CA ILE A 43 -18.70 -14.02 -0.29
C ILE A 43 -19.95 -13.30 -0.80
N GLY A 44 -19.92 -11.96 -0.90
CA GLY A 44 -21.04 -11.15 -1.35
C GLY A 44 -21.47 -11.52 -2.77
N LEU A 45 -20.52 -11.63 -3.70
CA LEU A 45 -20.80 -12.08 -5.07
C LEU A 45 -21.34 -13.51 -5.12
N GLY A 46 -20.80 -14.41 -4.29
CA GLY A 46 -21.28 -15.80 -4.20
C GLY A 46 -22.72 -15.90 -3.67
N VAL A 47 -23.05 -15.12 -2.63
CA VAL A 47 -24.41 -15.03 -2.10
C VAL A 47 -25.35 -14.44 -3.13
N LEU A 48 -24.95 -13.31 -3.76
CA LEU A 48 -25.75 -12.65 -4.79
C LEU A 48 -26.04 -13.60 -5.96
N SER A 49 -25.02 -14.33 -6.44
CA SER A 49 -25.17 -15.34 -7.49
C SER A 49 -26.20 -16.42 -7.13
N ARG A 50 -26.15 -16.94 -5.90
CA ARG A 50 -27.13 -17.94 -5.43
C ARG A 50 -28.54 -17.36 -5.29
N LEU A 51 -28.68 -16.11 -4.86
CA LEU A 51 -29.98 -15.45 -4.77
C LEU A 51 -30.59 -15.27 -6.16
N LEU A 52 -29.82 -14.76 -7.10
CA LEU A 52 -30.26 -14.61 -8.49
C LEU A 52 -30.64 -15.96 -9.11
N SER A 53 -29.84 -17.00 -8.85
CA SER A 53 -30.17 -18.36 -9.29
C SER A 53 -31.52 -18.85 -8.74
N ARG A 54 -31.84 -18.56 -7.47
CA ARG A 54 -33.14 -18.93 -6.87
C ARG A 54 -34.32 -18.11 -7.37
N LEU A 55 -34.09 -16.90 -7.88
CA LEU A 55 -35.15 -16.04 -8.42
C LEU A 55 -35.47 -16.39 -9.89
N VAL A 56 -34.49 -16.92 -10.62
CA VAL A 56 -34.63 -17.28 -12.04
C VAL A 56 -34.97 -18.75 -12.27
N SER A 57 -34.72 -19.63 -11.30
CA SER A 57 -35.07 -21.05 -11.33
C SER A 57 -36.45 -21.28 -10.74
#